data_AF-A0A2T0A5D1-F1
#
_entry.id   AF-A0A2T0A5D1-F1
#
_cell.length_a   1.000
_cell.length_b   1.000
_cell.length_c   1.000
_cell.angle_alpha   90.00
_cell.angle_beta   90.00
_cell.angle_gamma   90.00
#
_symmetry.space_group_name_H-M   'P 1'
#
loop_
_entity.id
_entity.type
_entity.pdbx_description
1 polymer ?
#
loop_
_entity_poly.entity_id
_entity_poly.type
_entity_poly.pdbx_seq_one_letter_code
_entity_poly.pdbx_strand_id
1 'polypeptide(L)'
;MAPRGRSSIVQSGTEAFTENLHVNHCLCGEFILVVDAPLASLPRRPTDSSHCLVNTGPSKRVYKLNITETSKDYKPPEVPKQTEDKLVVNQYGAAGKNGNGVLVNRDGGFEFQRRLFCPRCQLQVGYETVPGEGQKGDATFILAGALSDIQNKAPAEAFGEPTVTPAGNLADQGAREAMAAA
;
A
#
# COMPACT_ATOMS: atom_id res chain seq x y z
N MET A 1 29.22 -19.51 -14.68
CA MET A 1 28.45 -18.31 -14.31
C MET A 1 27.40 -18.07 -15.40
N ALA A 2 26.24 -18.71 -15.32
CA ALA A 2 25.20 -18.61 -16.36
C ALA A 2 24.17 -17.52 -15.97
N PRO A 3 23.73 -16.65 -16.91
CA PRO A 3 22.71 -15.66 -16.62
C PRO A 3 21.34 -16.33 -16.45
N ARG A 4 20.64 -16.00 -15.35
CA ARG A 4 19.27 -16.47 -15.10
C ARG A 4 18.32 -15.82 -16.10
N GLY A 5 17.60 -16.65 -16.84
CA GLY A 5 16.64 -16.25 -17.86
C GLY A 5 15.54 -15.35 -17.31
N ARG A 6 15.24 -14.29 -18.05
CA ARG A 6 14.01 -13.50 -17.90
C ARG A 6 12.87 -14.31 -18.50
N SER A 7 11.95 -14.79 -17.66
CA SER A 7 10.71 -15.39 -18.16
C SER A 7 9.74 -14.28 -18.54
N SER A 8 9.69 -13.92 -19.83
CA SER A 8 8.54 -13.25 -20.42
C SER A 8 7.47 -14.32 -20.67
N ILE A 9 6.35 -14.25 -19.94
CA ILE A 9 5.18 -15.08 -20.24
C ILE A 9 4.50 -14.47 -21.47
N VAL A 10 4.57 -15.18 -22.60
CA VAL A 10 3.69 -15.01 -23.75
C VAL A 10 2.71 -16.18 -23.69
N GLN A 11 1.42 -15.93 -23.54
CA GLN A 11 0.39 -16.96 -23.67
C GLN A 11 -0.30 -16.79 -25.03
N SER A 12 -0.03 -17.74 -25.92
CA SER A 12 -0.84 -18.05 -27.09
C SER A 12 -1.69 -19.28 -26.74
N GLY A 13 -2.99 -19.11 -26.57
CA GLY A 13 -3.93 -20.21 -26.32
C GLY A 13 -5.36 -19.70 -26.25
N THR A 14 -6.15 -20.06 -27.26
CA THR A 14 -7.55 -19.68 -27.43
C THR A 14 -8.44 -20.58 -26.58
N GLU A 15 -8.60 -20.25 -25.31
CA GLU A 15 -9.66 -20.78 -24.45
C GLU A 15 -10.31 -19.57 -23.76
N ALA A 16 -11.64 -19.48 -23.79
CA ALA A 16 -12.40 -18.34 -23.31
C ALA A 16 -12.40 -18.26 -21.77
N PHE A 17 -11.26 -17.89 -21.19
CA PHE A 17 -11.19 -17.38 -19.83
C PHE A 17 -11.73 -15.95 -19.84
N THR A 18 -12.88 -15.70 -19.22
CA THR A 18 -13.22 -14.35 -18.75
C THR A 18 -12.41 -14.03 -17.47
N GLU A 19 -11.08 -14.26 -17.50
CA GLU A 19 -10.20 -14.25 -16.33
C GLU A 19 -8.90 -13.48 -16.63
N ASN A 20 -9.01 -12.16 -16.79
CA ASN A 20 -7.81 -11.34 -16.87
C ASN A 20 -7.33 -11.07 -15.44
N LEU A 21 -6.39 -11.89 -14.95
CA LEU A 21 -5.67 -11.55 -13.72
C LEU A 21 -5.01 -10.18 -13.88
N HIS A 22 -5.37 -9.23 -13.02
CA HIS A 22 -4.89 -7.87 -13.08
C HIS A 22 -3.60 -7.74 -12.27
N VAL A 23 -2.50 -7.50 -12.97
CA VAL A 23 -1.19 -7.26 -12.38
C VAL A 23 -1.00 -5.78 -12.12
N ASN A 24 -0.73 -5.42 -10.88
CA ASN A 24 -0.51 -4.05 -10.44
C ASN A 24 0.90 -3.87 -9.87
N HIS A 25 1.50 -2.75 -10.24
CA HIS A 25 2.87 -2.38 -9.97
C HIS A 25 2.92 -1.17 -9.04
N CYS A 26 3.97 -1.12 -8.22
CA CYS A 26 4.35 0.10 -7.51
C CYS A 26 4.80 1.17 -8.51
N LEU A 27 4.79 2.43 -8.08
CA LEU A 27 5.34 3.57 -8.83
C LEU A 27 6.79 3.37 -9.30
N CYS A 28 7.60 2.59 -8.58
CA CYS A 28 8.97 2.25 -8.96
C CYS A 28 9.08 1.10 -9.99
N GLY A 29 7.95 0.55 -10.43
CA GLY A 29 7.85 -0.57 -11.36
C GLY A 29 7.99 -1.96 -10.72
N GLU A 30 8.06 -2.05 -9.39
CA GLU A 30 8.03 -3.34 -8.70
C GLU A 30 6.65 -3.98 -8.77
N PHE A 31 6.58 -5.29 -8.97
CA PHE A 31 5.31 -6.03 -8.95
C PHE A 31 4.80 -6.17 -7.52
N ILE A 32 3.55 -5.76 -7.25
CA ILE A 32 2.98 -5.75 -5.89
C ILE A 32 1.73 -6.61 -5.76
N LEU A 33 0.75 -6.49 -6.65
CA LEU A 33 -0.56 -7.11 -6.45
C LEU A 33 -1.03 -7.80 -7.73
N VAL A 34 -1.54 -9.03 -7.59
CA VAL A 34 -2.34 -9.70 -8.62
C VAL A 34 -3.70 -10.01 -8.06
N VAL A 35 -4.75 -9.61 -8.74
CA VAL A 35 -6.15 -9.77 -8.30
C VAL A 35 -7.05 -10.11 -9.49
N ASP A 36 -8.17 -10.75 -9.20
CA ASP A 36 -9.20 -11.20 -10.16
C ASP A 36 -10.07 -10.07 -10.75
N ALA A 37 -9.83 -8.81 -10.36
CA ALA A 37 -10.63 -7.66 -10.79
C ALA A 37 -9.78 -6.39 -10.89
N PRO A 38 -10.13 -5.41 -11.73
CA PRO A 38 -9.40 -4.16 -11.81
C PRO A 38 -9.57 -3.37 -10.49
N LEU A 39 -8.51 -2.67 -10.05
CA LEU A 39 -8.52 -1.92 -8.79
C LEU A 39 -9.71 -0.94 -8.68
N ALA A 40 -10.05 -0.28 -9.78
CA ALA A 40 -11.17 0.66 -9.86
C ALA A 40 -12.55 0.04 -9.59
N SER A 41 -12.71 -1.28 -9.80
CA SER A 41 -13.96 -2.00 -9.53
C SER A 41 -14.08 -2.49 -8.09
N LEU A 42 -12.99 -2.45 -7.33
CA LEU A 42 -13.00 -2.88 -5.94
C LEU A 42 -13.77 -1.87 -5.09
N PRO A 43 -14.50 -2.33 -4.05
CA PRO A 43 -15.14 -1.44 -3.10
C PRO A 43 -14.14 -0.46 -2.52
N ARG A 44 -14.51 0.82 -2.44
CA ARG A 44 -13.66 1.86 -1.83
C ARG A 44 -14.17 2.20 -0.45
N ARG A 45 -13.23 2.40 0.47
CA ARG A 45 -13.55 2.85 1.81
C ARG A 45 -13.85 4.35 1.81
N PRO A 46 -14.93 4.82 2.45
CA PRO A 46 -15.29 6.25 2.45
C PRO A 46 -14.31 7.13 3.23
N THR A 47 -13.60 6.58 4.22
CA THR A 47 -12.72 7.35 5.12
C THR A 47 -11.45 7.86 4.43
N ASP A 48 -10.90 7.09 3.49
CA ASP A 48 -9.60 7.35 2.88
C ASP A 48 -9.51 6.93 1.40
N SER A 49 -10.65 6.59 0.78
CA SER A 49 -10.75 6.13 -0.62
C SER A 49 -9.95 4.86 -0.98
N SER A 50 -9.37 4.19 0.02
CA SER A 50 -8.59 2.97 -0.15
C SER A 50 -9.43 1.84 -0.76
N HIS A 51 -8.83 1.07 -1.67
CA HIS A 51 -9.47 -0.11 -2.26
C HIS A 51 -9.49 -1.26 -1.25
N CYS A 52 -10.65 -1.87 -1.07
CA CYS A 52 -10.85 -2.95 -0.11
C CYS A 52 -10.73 -4.31 -0.81
N LEU A 53 -9.68 -5.06 -0.47
CA LEU A 53 -9.55 -6.47 -0.82
C LEU A 53 -10.18 -7.31 0.29
N VAL A 54 -11.38 -7.83 0.03
CA VAL A 54 -12.11 -8.63 1.02
C VAL A 54 -11.50 -10.04 1.12
N ASN A 55 -11.10 -10.44 2.32
CA ASN A 55 -10.45 -11.72 2.61
C ASN A 55 -11.43 -12.79 3.11
N THR A 56 -12.57 -12.39 3.68
CA THR A 56 -13.56 -13.27 4.32
C THR A 56 -14.97 -13.08 3.75
N GLY A 57 -15.85 -14.08 3.92
CA GLY A 57 -17.25 -14.01 3.49
C GLY A 57 -17.53 -14.35 2.01
N PRO A 58 -18.75 -14.07 1.52
CA PRO A 58 -19.21 -14.48 0.18
C PRO A 58 -18.55 -13.67 -0.95
N SER A 59 -18.04 -12.48 -0.67
CA SER A 59 -17.35 -11.60 -1.62
C SER A 59 -15.82 -11.68 -1.51
N LYS A 60 -15.30 -12.79 -0.98
CA LYS A 60 -13.86 -13.03 -0.84
C LYS A 60 -13.17 -12.93 -2.19
N ARG A 61 -12.05 -12.21 -2.23
CA ARG A 61 -11.18 -12.08 -3.40
C ARG A 61 -9.94 -12.95 -3.27
N VAL A 62 -9.52 -13.51 -4.39
CA VAL A 62 -8.26 -14.26 -4.48
C VAL A 62 -7.22 -13.33 -5.07
N TYR A 63 -6.16 -13.08 -4.32
CA TYR A 63 -5.10 -12.18 -4.75
C TYR A 63 -3.76 -12.59 -4.16
N LYS A 64 -2.68 -12.16 -4.81
CA LYS A 64 -1.30 -12.32 -4.33
C LYS A 64 -0.69 -10.95 -4.09
N LEU A 65 -0.14 -10.75 -2.88
CA LEU A 65 0.60 -9.56 -2.51
C LEU A 65 2.09 -9.85 -2.35
N ASN A 66 2.93 -9.00 -2.93
CA ASN A 66 4.36 -8.96 -2.76
C ASN A 66 4.73 -7.68 -1.99
N ILE A 67 4.77 -7.78 -0.67
CA ILE A 67 4.96 -6.64 0.24
C ILE A 67 5.97 -6.96 1.34
N THR A 68 6.42 -5.93 2.04
CA THR A 68 7.21 -6.02 3.27
C THR A 68 6.43 -5.38 4.41
N GLU A 69 6.35 -6.05 5.56
CA GLU A 69 5.63 -5.55 6.74
C GLU A 69 6.49 -4.62 7.61
N THR A 70 7.80 -4.55 7.35
CA THR A 70 8.76 -3.68 8.04
C THR A 70 9.27 -2.60 7.09
N SER A 71 9.31 -1.33 7.55
CA SER A 71 10.01 -0.29 6.80
C SER A 71 11.51 -0.39 7.05
N LYS A 72 12.32 -0.08 6.03
CA LYS A 72 13.79 0.03 6.18
C LYS A 72 14.19 1.08 7.22
N ASP A 73 13.38 2.11 7.40
CA ASP A 73 13.61 3.20 8.37
C ASP A 73 13.14 2.86 9.79
N TYR A 74 12.44 1.73 9.98
CA TYR A 74 12.00 1.32 11.31
C TYR A 74 13.18 0.81 12.12
N LYS A 75 13.65 1.62 13.06
CA LYS A 75 14.53 1.17 14.14
C LYS A 75 13.63 0.72 15.31
N PRO A 76 13.65 -0.58 15.69
CA PRO A 76 12.91 -1.03 16.86
C PRO A 76 13.32 -0.19 18.08
N PRO A 77 12.36 0.21 18.93
CA PRO A 77 12.71 0.90 20.17
C PRO A 77 13.65 -0.01 20.97
N GLU A 78 14.80 0.55 21.37
CA GLU A 78 15.74 -0.14 22.24
C GLU A 78 15.08 -0.28 23.62
N VAL A 79 14.40 -1.41 23.85
CA VAL A 79 13.82 -1.70 25.17
C VAL A 79 14.99 -1.96 26.12
N PRO A 80 15.14 -1.17 27.20
CA PRO A 80 16.15 -1.47 28.21
C PRO A 80 15.89 -2.87 28.77
N LYS A 81 16.88 -3.75 28.67
CA LYS A 81 16.86 -5.05 29.35
C LYS A 81 17.02 -4.79 30.85
N GLN A 82 15.95 -4.45 31.56
CA GLN A 82 16.03 -4.34 33.02
C GLN A 82 15.61 -5.65 33.69
N THR A 83 16.65 -6.25 34.28
CA THR A 83 16.76 -6.93 35.56
C THR A 83 15.43 -7.11 36.31
N GLU A 84 15.06 -8.37 36.40
CA GLU A 84 14.49 -9.04 37.56
C GLU A 84 13.45 -8.24 38.37
N ASP A 85 12.22 -8.73 38.25
CA ASP A 85 11.11 -8.64 39.20
C ASP A 85 9.99 -7.64 38.87
N LYS A 86 8.84 -8.23 38.49
CA LYS A 86 7.46 -7.70 38.51
C LYS A 86 7.03 -6.68 37.45
N LEU A 87 6.82 -7.16 36.23
CA LEU A 87 5.54 -7.23 35.51
C LEU A 87 5.88 -7.64 34.08
N VAL A 88 5.47 -8.83 33.65
CA VAL A 88 5.56 -9.25 32.25
C VAL A 88 4.48 -8.51 31.48
N VAL A 89 4.70 -7.23 31.20
CA VAL A 89 3.95 -6.54 30.14
C VAL A 89 4.36 -7.23 28.85
N ASN A 90 3.40 -7.77 28.10
CA ASN A 90 3.62 -8.33 26.77
C ASN A 90 4.58 -7.40 26.00
N GLN A 91 5.83 -7.83 25.81
CA GLN A 91 6.94 -7.03 25.28
C GLN A 91 6.71 -6.53 23.84
N TYR A 92 5.58 -6.91 23.26
CA TYR A 92 5.14 -6.54 21.93
C TYR A 92 3.75 -5.94 22.09
N GLY A 93 3.60 -4.64 21.82
CA GLY A 93 2.29 -4.02 21.70
C GLY A 93 1.46 -4.65 20.57
N ALA A 94 0.28 -4.10 20.28
CA ALA A 94 -0.59 -4.55 19.18
C ALA A 94 0.11 -4.68 17.80
N ALA A 95 1.25 -4.00 17.64
CA ALA A 95 2.13 -4.02 16.47
C ALA A 95 3.04 -5.26 16.32
N GLY A 96 3.05 -6.20 17.26
CA GLY A 96 3.89 -7.40 17.19
C GLY A 96 5.39 -7.12 17.39
N LYS A 97 6.24 -8.12 17.12
CA LYS A 97 7.69 -8.06 17.43
C LYS A 97 8.43 -7.04 16.57
N ASN A 98 7.96 -6.85 15.34
CA ASN A 98 8.59 -6.01 14.33
C ASN A 98 7.87 -4.66 14.11
N GLY A 99 6.79 -4.39 14.86
CA GLY A 99 6.43 -3.05 15.31
C GLY A 99 5.95 -1.99 14.30
N ASN A 100 5.46 -2.36 13.11
CA ASN A 100 4.95 -1.38 12.12
C ASN A 100 3.45 -1.03 12.26
N GLY A 101 2.92 -1.18 13.48
CA GLY A 101 1.54 -0.86 13.80
C GLY A 101 1.42 0.57 14.29
N VAL A 102 0.61 1.39 13.61
CA VAL A 102 0.36 2.79 13.97
C VAL A 102 -1.10 2.96 14.36
N LEU A 103 -1.38 3.67 15.45
CA LEU A 103 -2.74 4.12 15.76
C LEU A 103 -3.01 5.44 15.03
N VAL A 104 -4.02 5.45 14.17
CA VAL A 104 -4.45 6.62 13.42
C VAL A 104 -5.72 7.17 14.06
N ASN A 105 -5.71 8.46 14.39
CA ASN A 105 -6.90 9.16 14.86
C ASN A 105 -7.82 9.48 13.68
N ARG A 106 -9.08 9.07 13.75
CA ARG A 106 -10.15 9.35 12.77
C ARG A 106 -11.34 9.96 13.50
N ASP A 107 -12.27 10.56 12.77
CA ASP A 107 -13.43 11.26 13.34
C ASP A 107 -14.33 10.37 14.23
N GLY A 108 -14.23 9.04 14.08
CA GLY A 108 -14.96 8.03 14.87
C GLY A 108 -14.12 7.26 15.90
N GLY A 109 -12.87 7.66 16.15
CA GLY A 109 -11.98 7.03 17.12
C GLY A 109 -10.62 6.62 16.57
N PHE A 110 -9.91 5.76 17.30
CA PHE A 110 -8.59 5.28 16.92
C PHE A 110 -8.68 3.98 16.12
N GLU A 111 -8.00 3.97 14.98
CA GLU A 111 -7.86 2.79 14.13
C GLU A 111 -6.41 2.31 14.17
N PHE A 112 -6.20 1.03 14.46
CA PHE A 112 -4.90 0.41 14.29
C PHE A 112 -4.62 0.16 12.81
N GLN A 113 -3.44 0.53 12.33
CA GLN A 113 -3.01 0.32 10.96
C GLN A 113 -1.62 -0.33 10.93
N ARG A 114 -1.58 -1.59 10.51
CA ARG A 114 -0.34 -2.29 10.15
C ARG A 114 0.00 -1.96 8.70
N ARG A 115 1.06 -1.19 8.49
CA ARG A 115 1.39 -0.69 7.14
C ARG A 115 2.05 -1.78 6.29
N LEU A 116 1.77 -1.77 5.00
CA LEU A 116 2.35 -2.66 4.01
C LEU A 116 3.20 -1.84 3.03
N PHE A 117 4.44 -2.25 2.80
CA PHE A 117 5.40 -1.50 2.00
C PHE A 117 5.84 -2.25 0.74
N CYS A 118 6.23 -1.49 -0.28
CA CYS A 118 6.94 -2.00 -1.44
C CYS A 118 8.33 -2.54 -1.03
N PRO A 119 8.71 -3.79 -1.37
CA PRO A 119 10.01 -4.35 -0.99
C PRO A 119 11.18 -3.58 -1.60
N ARG A 120 10.99 -2.99 -2.78
CA ARG A 120 12.04 -2.24 -3.50
C ARG A 120 12.23 -0.83 -2.95
N CYS A 121 11.21 0.01 -3.05
CA CYS A 121 11.30 1.45 -2.74
C CYS A 121 10.75 1.85 -1.36
N GLN A 122 10.15 0.92 -0.61
CA GLN A 122 9.56 1.16 0.72
C GLN A 122 8.36 2.12 0.75
N LEU A 123 7.79 2.47 -0.42
CA LEU A 123 6.52 3.18 -0.50
C LEU A 123 5.41 2.39 0.23
N GLN A 124 4.60 3.08 1.03
CA GLN A 124 3.41 2.49 1.63
C GLN A 124 2.38 2.19 0.53
N VAL A 125 2.07 0.91 0.32
CA VAL A 125 1.12 0.45 -0.70
C VAL A 125 -0.26 0.17 -0.14
N GLY A 126 -0.35 -0.11 1.16
CA GLY A 126 -1.59 -0.50 1.81
C GLY A 126 -1.42 -0.64 3.31
N TYR A 127 -2.47 -1.13 3.96
CA TYR A 127 -2.46 -1.43 5.38
C TYR A 127 -3.54 -2.47 5.75
N GLU A 128 -3.40 -3.05 6.93
CA GLU A 128 -4.41 -3.93 7.55
C GLU A 128 -4.78 -3.39 8.93
N THR A 129 -6.02 -3.61 9.35
CA THR A 129 -6.53 -3.07 10.63
C THR A 129 -6.44 -4.05 11.80
N VAL A 130 -6.08 -5.30 11.52
CA VAL A 130 -6.00 -6.34 12.55
C VAL A 130 -4.64 -6.31 13.25
N PRO A 131 -4.62 -6.28 14.59
CA PRO A 131 -3.39 -6.36 15.37
C PRO A 131 -2.80 -7.78 15.30
N GLY A 132 -1.46 -7.87 15.33
CA GLY A 132 -0.73 -9.13 15.20
C GLY A 132 -0.01 -9.27 13.86
N GLU A 133 1.22 -9.77 13.90
CA GLU A 133 2.10 -9.95 12.74
C GLU A 133 1.64 -11.16 11.90
N GLY A 134 1.62 -11.01 10.57
CA GLY A 134 1.19 -12.07 9.65
C GLY A 134 -0.30 -12.46 9.69
N GLN A 135 -1.12 -11.81 10.54
CA GLN A 135 -2.56 -12.06 10.56
C GLN A 135 -3.27 -11.17 9.55
N LYS A 136 -3.93 -11.81 8.58
CA LYS A 136 -4.83 -11.14 7.63
C LYS A 136 -6.20 -10.94 8.26
N GLY A 137 -6.62 -9.69 8.34
CA GLY A 137 -7.99 -9.36 8.77
C GLY A 137 -9.04 -9.67 7.71
N ASP A 138 -10.27 -9.24 7.96
CA ASP A 138 -11.40 -9.40 7.04
C ASP A 138 -11.20 -8.69 5.70
N ALA A 139 -10.40 -7.62 5.68
CA ALA A 139 -10.01 -6.93 4.47
C ALA A 139 -8.57 -6.41 4.55
N THR A 140 -7.93 -6.33 3.40
CA THR A 140 -6.66 -5.64 3.19
C THR A 140 -6.94 -4.37 2.39
N PHE A 141 -6.46 -3.22 2.87
CA PHE A 141 -6.73 -1.92 2.25
C PHE A 141 -5.53 -1.50 1.40
N ILE A 142 -5.75 -1.21 0.13
CA ILE A 142 -4.73 -0.70 -0.79
C ILE A 142 -4.95 0.79 -0.96
N LEU A 143 -3.90 1.58 -0.73
CA LEU A 143 -3.98 3.04 -0.83
C LEU A 143 -4.28 3.45 -2.27
N ALA A 144 -5.23 4.37 -2.43
CA ALA A 144 -5.48 5.01 -3.71
C ALA A 144 -4.20 5.68 -4.22
N GLY A 145 -3.90 5.52 -5.51
CA GLY A 145 -2.71 6.10 -6.13
C GLY A 145 -1.38 5.37 -5.88
N ALA A 146 -1.33 4.37 -5.00
CA ALA A 146 -0.07 3.67 -4.70
C ALA A 146 0.34 2.64 -5.76
N LEU A 147 -0.64 2.10 -6.50
CA LEU A 147 -0.47 1.05 -7.50
C LEU A 147 -0.99 1.46 -8.87
N SER A 148 -0.39 0.89 -9.92
CA SER A 148 -0.75 1.12 -11.33
C SER A 148 -0.79 -0.19 -12.10
N ASP A 149 -1.73 -0.33 -13.02
CA ASP A 149 -1.77 -1.41 -13.99
C ASP A 149 -0.62 -1.33 -15.01
N ILE A 150 -0.08 -0.11 -15.22
CA ILE A 150 1.03 0.15 -16.14
C ILE A 150 2.32 0.38 -15.34
N GLN A 151 3.34 -0.42 -15.64
CA GLN A 151 4.65 -0.34 -14.99
C GLN A 151 5.32 1.03 -15.22
N ASN A 152 5.84 1.66 -14.17
CA ASN A 152 6.48 2.99 -14.17
C ASN A 152 5.58 4.17 -14.56
N LYS A 153 4.25 3.99 -14.59
CA LYS A 153 3.30 5.09 -14.77
C LYS A 153 2.55 5.32 -13.47
N ALA A 154 2.59 6.53 -12.95
CA ALA A 154 1.76 6.88 -11.81
C ALA A 154 0.28 6.89 -12.22
N PRO A 155 -0.62 6.30 -11.42
CA PRO A 155 -2.06 6.42 -11.64
C PRO A 155 -2.49 7.88 -11.43
N ALA A 156 -3.61 8.29 -12.02
CA ALA A 156 -4.11 9.66 -11.87
C ALA A 156 -4.32 10.05 -10.40
N GLU A 157 -4.76 9.09 -9.59
CA GLU A 157 -5.01 9.26 -8.15
C GLU A 157 -3.75 9.38 -7.29
N ALA A 158 -2.55 9.14 -7.87
CA ALA A 158 -1.29 9.39 -7.15
C ALA A 158 -1.08 10.88 -6.88
N PHE A 159 -1.70 11.74 -7.70
CA PHE A 159 -1.71 13.17 -7.53
C PHE A 159 -3.13 13.54 -7.09
N GLY A 160 -3.27 14.18 -5.93
CA GLY A 160 -4.57 14.69 -5.49
C GLY A 160 -5.18 15.62 -6.53
N GLU A 161 -6.49 15.89 -6.44
CA GLU A 161 -7.09 16.96 -7.24
C GLU A 161 -6.27 18.23 -7.02
N PRO A 162 -5.91 18.97 -8.08
CA PRO A 162 -5.18 20.22 -7.92
C PRO A 162 -6.02 21.11 -7.01
N THR A 163 -5.53 21.39 -5.81
CA THR A 163 -6.19 22.32 -4.89
C THR A 163 -6.25 23.67 -5.57
N VAL A 164 -7.39 24.00 -6.17
CA VAL A 164 -7.68 25.35 -6.63
C VAL A 164 -7.89 26.16 -5.36
N THR A 165 -6.81 26.76 -4.86
CA THR A 165 -6.96 27.79 -3.83
C THR A 165 -7.71 28.97 -4.45
N PRO A 166 -8.43 29.78 -3.66
CA PRO A 166 -9.07 31.00 -4.16
C PRO A 166 -8.08 32.01 -4.78
N ALA A 167 -6.77 31.75 -4.72
CA ALA A 167 -5.70 32.50 -5.37
C ALA A 167 -5.35 32.00 -6.80
N GLY A 168 -6.08 31.02 -7.35
CA GLY A 168 -5.84 30.45 -8.68
C GLY A 168 -4.82 29.30 -8.70
N ASN A 169 -4.64 28.69 -9.87
CA ASN A 169 -3.78 27.53 -10.05
C ASN A 169 -2.30 27.87 -9.79
N LEU A 170 -1.71 27.28 -8.74
CA LEU A 170 -0.27 27.39 -8.43
C LEU A 170 0.64 26.92 -9.58
N ALA A 171 0.13 26.10 -10.51
CA ALA A 171 0.87 25.66 -11.69
C ALA A 171 1.19 26.79 -12.68
N ASP A 172 0.41 27.88 -12.69
CA ASP A 172 0.63 29.03 -13.58
C ASP A 172 1.59 30.09 -12.97
N GLN A 173 1.75 30.08 -11.64
CA GLN A 173 2.54 31.10 -10.93
C GLN A 173 4.04 30.94 -11.19
N GLY A 174 4.54 29.70 -11.26
CA GLY A 174 5.95 29.43 -11.57
C GLY A 174 6.38 29.84 -12.99
N ALA A 175 5.45 29.90 -13.94
CA ALA A 175 5.75 30.32 -15.31
C ALA A 175 5.84 31.85 -15.46
N ARG A 176 5.04 32.60 -14.68
CA ARG A 176 5.01 34.07 -14.76
C ARG A 176 6.16 34.73 -14.00
N GLU A 177 6.62 34.13 -12.90
CA GLU A 177 7.79 34.62 -12.15
C GLU A 177 9.11 34.44 -12.91
N ALA A 178 9.24 33.38 -13.73
CA ALA A 178 10.42 33.17 -14.56
C ALA A 178 10.52 34.15 -15.75
N MET A 179 9.38 34.64 -16.26
CA MET A 179 9.36 35.59 -17.38
C MET A 179 9.49 37.06 -16.92
N ALA A 180 9.23 37.37 -15.65
CA ALA A 180 9.43 38.70 -15.07
C ALA A 180 10.87 38.97 -14.58
N ALA A 181 11.72 37.93 -14.56
CA ALA A 181 13.12 38.01 -14.14
C ALA A 181 14.12 38.01 -15.32
N ALA A 182 13.65 38.18 -16.55
CA ALA A 182 14.46 38.26 -17.78
C ALA A 182 14.44 39.68 -18.37
#